data_AF-A0A4Q1JL32-F1
#
_entry.id   AF-A0A4Q1JL32-F1
#
_cell.length_a   1.000
_cell.length_b   1.000
_cell.length_c   1.000
_cell.angle_alpha   90.00
_cell.angle_beta   90.00
_cell.angle_gamma   90.00
#
_symmetry.space_group_name_H-M   'P 1'
#
loop_
_entity.id
_entity.type
_entity.pdbx_description
1 polymer ?
#
loop_
_entity_poly.entity_id
_entity_poly.type
_entity_poly.pdbx_seq_one_letter_code
_entity_poly.pdbx_strand_id
1 'polypeptide(L)'
;MKKILICLVGVFILLKVNAQLKDNTGLPEKRFGLIEITAENRAEALEALSRIPKLSISPSLKTAKSGETAVTFVDNSDTKFFPPIVSQISNSCGPASNVHYIYTYELNLLHDRDGKLPENIANYMYIWNFMNGGIERGTYAWDVYATIEANGVVPESVYVTESTTEWASGFDVYKTGMSNRVGTLSRLDPTVPGDLELMKQYLIDHGNGSAHGGLIQFSAFADPLAATPYDEVTDTGLKAIIPEFGTSGMHSMAIVGFDDSVWWDYNKDGQKDDYEMGAFIVANSWGTSWGDQGKFYAPYHTFTTLEQGEGGTGNMGKECLMIAAEERDVKVAICLGLEHDSRNDVSVKVGIAADKDAKYATTSRYFKWMRNAGGDHYMRGKYGPSNKIIEVGIDVTDLLDEVEGTESPAFFVDINDKDAGAKSGDGEILYCTLVDYRTTPAKEYIGVVDAKTLEPGEFVKIKINTTPIAALNDNAGTDFMGFSTLVGKRCVSVVLNSKKESQITAELLDEVGSVVTIMFEDTTTVGTNVKIWEAKNIPVGKYTVRVVADNQIMCKTIELK
;
A
#
# COMPACT_ATOMS: atom_id res chain seq x y z
N MET A 1 -26.38 -43.52 61.73
CA MET A 1 -25.46 -44.56 61.22
C MET A 1 -24.14 -43.91 60.83
N LYS A 2 -23.06 -44.69 60.88
CA LYS A 2 -21.65 -44.32 61.05
C LYS A 2 -20.97 -43.67 59.83
N LYS A 3 -19.87 -42.97 60.17
CA LYS A 3 -18.71 -42.44 59.40
C LYS A 3 -18.16 -43.34 58.27
N ILE A 4 -17.38 -42.71 57.36
CA ILE A 4 -16.09 -43.12 56.68
C ILE A 4 -16.09 -42.58 55.22
N LEU A 5 -15.05 -42.09 54.52
CA LEU A 5 -13.66 -41.60 54.70
C LEU A 5 -13.13 -41.40 53.24
N ILE A 6 -12.79 -40.17 52.80
CA ILE A 6 -11.49 -39.67 52.30
C ILE A 6 -10.69 -40.59 51.32
N CYS A 7 -10.34 -40.07 50.11
CA CYS A 7 -8.94 -39.93 49.61
C CYS A 7 -8.83 -39.47 48.11
N LEU A 8 -8.15 -38.33 47.90
CA LEU A 8 -7.05 -38.02 46.93
C LEU A 8 -7.27 -38.26 45.42
N VAL A 9 -6.98 -37.38 44.43
CA VAL A 9 -5.87 -36.46 44.07
C VAL A 9 -6.46 -35.52 42.97
N GLY A 10 -6.37 -34.18 42.93
CA GLY A 10 -5.18 -33.35 42.77
C GLY A 10 -4.82 -33.07 41.30
N VAL A 11 -5.53 -32.18 40.59
CA VAL A 11 -4.98 -31.42 39.43
C VAL A 11 -5.59 -30.02 39.40
N PHE A 12 -4.76 -29.03 39.68
CA PHE A 12 -4.95 -27.61 39.42
C PHE A 12 -4.96 -27.35 37.91
N ILE A 13 -5.98 -26.68 37.38
CA ILE A 13 -5.82 -25.82 36.20
C ILE A 13 -6.46 -24.47 36.53
N LEU A 14 -5.59 -23.49 36.78
CA LEU A 14 -5.90 -22.07 36.74
C LEU A 14 -6.28 -21.71 35.29
N LEU A 15 -7.56 -21.49 35.01
CA LEU A 15 -7.95 -20.60 33.92
C LEU A 15 -7.97 -19.18 34.49
N LYS A 16 -6.84 -18.48 34.30
CA LYS A 16 -6.80 -17.01 34.37
C LYS A 16 -7.68 -16.49 33.22
N VAL A 17 -8.94 -16.19 33.54
CA VAL A 17 -9.75 -15.28 32.74
C VAL A 17 -9.13 -13.90 32.91
N ASN A 18 -8.18 -13.56 32.03
CA ASN A 18 -7.70 -12.19 31.89
C ASN A 18 -8.65 -11.49 30.93
N ALA A 19 -9.87 -11.22 31.41
CA ALA A 19 -10.71 -10.22 30.80
C ALA A 19 -10.03 -8.87 31.12
N GLN A 20 -9.31 -8.33 30.14
CA GLN A 20 -8.85 -6.95 30.18
C GLN A 20 -10.08 -6.07 30.43
N LEU A 21 -10.14 -5.52 31.64
CA LEU A 21 -10.98 -4.40 31.96
C LEU A 21 -10.61 -3.28 30.98
N LYS A 22 -11.52 -2.98 30.05
CA LYS A 22 -11.49 -1.75 29.26
C LYS A 22 -11.42 -0.60 30.23
N ASP A 23 -10.31 0.11 30.22
CA ASP A 23 -10.21 1.39 30.91
C ASP A 23 -11.11 2.38 30.16
N ASN A 24 -12.18 2.82 30.83
CA ASN A 24 -13.16 3.79 30.35
C ASN A 24 -12.73 5.23 30.73
N THR A 25 -11.42 5.50 30.71
CA THR A 25 -10.93 6.88 30.69
C THR A 25 -11.02 7.33 29.24
N GLY A 26 -11.76 8.41 28.95
CA GLY A 26 -11.98 8.92 27.58
C GLY A 26 -10.73 9.48 26.88
N LEU A 27 -9.56 8.88 27.10
CA LEU A 27 -8.31 9.12 26.39
C LEU A 27 -8.16 8.00 25.34
N PRO A 28 -7.85 8.32 24.07
CA PRO A 28 -7.62 7.28 23.07
C PRO A 28 -6.52 6.31 23.53
N GLU A 29 -6.72 5.01 23.32
CA GLU A 29 -5.66 4.00 23.52
C GLU A 29 -4.34 4.50 22.90
N LYS A 30 -3.23 4.30 23.60
CA LYS A 30 -1.89 4.64 23.10
C LYS A 30 -1.66 3.91 21.76
N ARG A 31 -1.60 4.66 20.66
CA ARG A 31 -1.49 4.14 19.27
C ARG A 31 -0.19 4.62 18.61
N PHE A 32 0.94 4.12 19.12
CA PHE A 32 2.28 4.44 18.60
C PHE A 32 2.70 3.40 17.57
N GLY A 33 3.04 3.82 16.36
CA GLY A 33 3.17 2.92 15.22
C GLY A 33 4.25 3.26 14.22
N LEU A 34 5.25 4.01 14.64
CA LEU A 34 6.45 4.23 13.83
C LEU A 34 7.59 3.43 14.45
N ILE A 35 8.40 2.79 13.61
CA ILE A 35 9.57 2.06 14.08
C ILE A 35 10.61 3.08 14.57
N GLU A 36 10.97 2.98 15.84
CA GLU A 36 12.06 3.77 16.42
C GLU A 36 13.40 3.33 15.81
N ILE A 37 14.21 4.30 15.39
CA ILE A 37 15.59 4.03 15.03
C ILE A 37 16.31 3.83 16.37
N THR A 38 17.00 2.70 16.51
CA THR A 38 17.79 2.29 17.67
C THR A 38 19.24 2.07 17.26
N ALA A 39 20.15 1.84 18.21
CA ALA A 39 21.55 1.58 17.89
C ALA A 39 21.73 0.39 16.92
N GLU A 40 20.84 -0.60 16.99
CA GLU A 40 20.88 -1.82 16.17
C GLU A 40 20.52 -1.58 14.71
N ASN A 41 19.56 -0.70 14.41
CA ASN A 41 19.06 -0.46 13.05
C ASN A 41 19.55 0.88 12.45
N ARG A 42 20.31 1.68 13.22
CA ARG A 42 20.74 3.03 12.83
C ARG A 42 21.49 3.09 11.51
N ALA A 43 22.40 2.15 11.26
CA ALA A 43 23.22 2.16 10.06
C ALA A 43 22.36 2.00 8.80
N GLU A 44 21.40 1.07 8.82
CA GLU A 44 20.46 0.83 7.73
C GLU A 44 19.54 2.05 7.52
N ALA A 45 19.02 2.62 8.60
CA ALA A 45 18.15 3.79 8.52
C ALA A 45 18.86 5.02 7.93
N LEU A 46 20.10 5.28 8.37
CA LEU A 46 20.91 6.38 7.82
C LEU A 46 21.26 6.14 6.35
N GLU A 47 21.54 4.90 5.96
CA GLU A 47 21.76 4.55 4.56
C GLU A 47 20.50 4.82 3.72
N ALA A 48 19.33 4.39 4.18
CA ALA A 48 18.05 4.65 3.52
C ALA A 48 17.79 6.16 3.34
N LEU A 49 17.94 6.95 4.41
CA LEU A 49 17.75 8.40 4.38
C LEU A 49 18.77 9.10 3.46
N SER A 50 20.01 8.62 3.40
CA SER A 50 21.05 9.20 2.55
C SER A 50 20.74 9.09 1.05
N ARG A 51 19.93 8.11 0.65
CA ARG A 51 19.50 7.90 -0.74
C ARG A 51 18.36 8.82 -1.14
N ILE A 52 17.66 9.41 -0.17
CA ILE A 52 16.58 10.37 -0.43
C ILE A 52 17.21 11.72 -0.76
N PRO A 53 16.94 12.29 -1.94
CA PRO A 53 17.48 13.59 -2.33
C PRO A 53 16.91 14.71 -1.46
N LYS A 54 17.69 15.78 -1.28
CA LYS A 54 17.16 17.03 -0.73
C LYS A 54 16.15 17.64 -1.71
N LEU A 55 15.10 18.30 -1.19
CA LEU A 55 14.17 19.05 -2.02
C LEU A 55 14.93 20.10 -2.86
N SER A 56 14.59 20.18 -4.15
CA SER A 56 15.09 21.20 -5.06
C SER A 56 13.99 22.21 -5.39
N ILE A 57 14.26 23.50 -5.20
CA ILE A 57 13.35 24.58 -5.62
C ILE A 57 13.57 24.91 -7.09
N SER A 58 12.49 25.27 -7.79
CA SER A 58 12.58 25.88 -9.13
C SER A 58 13.51 27.10 -9.13
N PRO A 59 14.45 27.21 -10.08
CA PRO A 59 15.33 28.37 -10.21
C PRO A 59 14.60 29.71 -10.34
N SER A 60 13.37 29.73 -10.87
CA SER A 60 12.57 30.96 -11.03
C SER A 60 12.10 31.56 -9.70
N LEU A 61 11.97 30.75 -8.65
CA LEU A 61 11.60 31.19 -7.30
C LEU A 61 12.80 31.66 -6.48
N LYS A 62 14.03 31.29 -6.86
CA LYS A 62 15.25 31.82 -6.24
C LYS A 62 15.41 33.34 -6.45
N THR A 63 14.59 33.93 -7.32
CA THR A 63 14.53 35.35 -7.63
C THR A 63 13.17 35.97 -7.30
N ALA A 64 12.56 35.61 -6.15
CA ALA A 64 11.35 36.29 -5.67
C ALA A 64 11.59 37.81 -5.61
N LYS A 65 10.69 38.57 -6.24
CA LYS A 65 10.84 40.01 -6.49
C LYS A 65 10.66 40.80 -5.19
N SER A 66 11.49 41.82 -4.99
CA SER A 66 11.27 42.81 -3.92
C SER A 66 9.91 43.50 -4.10
N GLY A 67 8.97 43.29 -3.17
CA GLY A 67 7.71 44.05 -3.11
C GLY A 67 6.42 43.23 -2.94
N GLU A 68 6.46 41.89 -2.97
CA GLU A 68 5.32 41.06 -2.55
C GLU A 68 5.30 40.90 -1.03
N THR A 69 4.11 40.97 -0.42
CA THR A 69 3.91 40.68 1.01
C THR A 69 4.23 39.21 1.23
N ALA A 70 5.14 38.90 2.17
CA ALA A 70 5.46 37.52 2.52
C ALA A 70 4.21 36.80 3.02
N VAL A 71 4.00 35.56 2.57
CA VAL A 71 2.96 34.69 3.10
C VAL A 71 3.36 34.27 4.51
N THR A 72 2.58 34.69 5.51
CA THR A 72 2.88 34.44 6.93
C THR A 72 2.12 33.25 7.50
N PHE A 73 1.18 32.69 6.76
CA PHE A 73 0.45 31.48 7.15
C PHE A 73 -0.13 30.75 5.93
N VAL A 74 -0.34 29.46 6.08
CA VAL A 74 -1.09 28.61 5.14
C VAL A 74 -1.67 27.43 5.90
N ASP A 75 -2.90 27.00 5.59
CA ASP A 75 -3.47 25.74 6.05
C ASP A 75 -4.01 24.94 4.85
N ASN A 76 -3.21 23.99 4.37
CA ASN A 76 -3.59 23.13 3.25
C ASN A 76 -4.71 22.14 3.65
N SER A 77 -4.98 21.95 4.94
CA SER A 77 -6.09 21.10 5.39
C SER A 77 -7.48 21.69 5.13
N ASP A 78 -7.56 23.00 4.89
CA ASP A 78 -8.80 23.70 4.51
C ASP A 78 -9.11 23.61 3.01
N THR A 79 -8.18 23.10 2.20
CA THR A 79 -8.41 22.89 0.77
C THR A 79 -9.33 21.68 0.52
N LYS A 80 -9.90 21.61 -0.69
CA LYS A 80 -10.70 20.44 -1.10
C LYS A 80 -9.87 19.15 -1.23
N PHE A 81 -8.54 19.25 -1.33
CA PHE A 81 -7.67 18.09 -1.59
C PHE A 81 -7.40 17.27 -0.32
N PHE A 82 -7.46 17.91 0.84
CA PHE A 82 -7.18 17.28 2.12
C PHE A 82 -8.31 16.32 2.53
N PRO A 83 -8.00 15.09 2.96
CA PRO A 83 -9.03 14.17 3.42
C PRO A 83 -9.52 14.46 4.84
N PRO A 84 -10.60 13.83 5.31
CA PRO A 84 -11.04 13.95 6.69
C PRO A 84 -10.00 13.43 7.68
N ILE A 85 -9.94 14.01 8.88
CA ILE A 85 -9.13 13.50 9.99
C ILE A 85 -9.55 12.07 10.34
N VAL A 86 -8.59 11.15 10.37
CA VAL A 86 -8.81 9.73 10.64
C VAL A 86 -8.52 9.38 12.10
N SER A 87 -9.16 8.33 12.59
CA SER A 87 -8.74 7.61 13.80
C SER A 87 -8.02 6.33 13.36
N GLN A 88 -6.70 6.34 13.38
CA GLN A 88 -5.87 5.24 12.90
C GLN A 88 -6.21 3.93 13.61
N ILE A 89 -6.06 2.80 12.93
CA ILE A 89 -6.24 1.48 13.52
C ILE A 89 -4.92 1.01 14.12
N SER A 90 -4.90 0.72 15.43
CA SER A 90 -3.70 0.21 16.12
C SER A 90 -2.45 1.06 15.81
N ASN A 91 -1.31 0.43 15.56
CA ASN A 91 0.00 1.05 15.34
C ASN A 91 0.25 1.44 13.87
N SER A 92 -0.75 2.04 13.22
CA SER A 92 -0.70 2.44 11.81
C SER A 92 -0.41 3.92 11.55
N CYS A 93 0.19 4.65 12.51
CA CYS A 93 0.43 6.10 12.37
C CYS A 93 1.29 6.45 11.14
N GLY A 94 2.27 5.59 10.79
CA GLY A 94 3.07 5.76 9.58
C GLY A 94 2.17 5.82 8.33
N PRO A 95 1.42 4.75 8.00
CA PRO A 95 0.52 4.79 6.85
C PRO A 95 -0.63 5.80 6.99
N ALA A 96 -1.16 6.06 8.19
CA ALA A 96 -2.20 7.07 8.38
C ALA A 96 -1.69 8.48 8.02
N SER A 97 -0.48 8.87 8.43
CA SER A 97 0.09 10.16 8.02
C SER A 97 0.52 10.16 6.55
N ASN A 98 1.24 9.14 6.11
CA ASN A 98 1.91 9.13 4.81
C ASN A 98 0.97 8.80 3.66
N VAL A 99 0.01 7.91 3.87
CA VAL A 99 -0.94 7.46 2.85
C VAL A 99 -2.24 8.25 2.96
N HIS A 100 -2.90 8.18 4.12
CA HIS A 100 -4.22 8.79 4.27
C HIS A 100 -4.15 10.30 4.14
N TYR A 101 -3.20 11.01 4.76
CA TYR A 101 -3.08 12.47 4.59
C TYR A 101 -2.24 12.87 3.37
N ILE A 102 -0.93 12.54 3.38
CA ILE A 102 0.04 13.13 2.44
C ILE A 102 -0.19 12.63 1.01
N TYR A 103 -0.17 11.31 0.78
CA TYR A 103 -0.35 10.77 -0.57
C TYR A 103 -1.74 11.05 -1.14
N THR A 104 -2.81 10.94 -0.34
CA THR A 104 -4.16 11.35 -0.77
C THR A 104 -4.21 12.80 -1.20
N TYR A 105 -3.62 13.72 -0.42
CA TYR A 105 -3.60 15.14 -0.77
C TYR A 105 -2.88 15.39 -2.10
N GLU A 106 -1.68 14.83 -2.27
CA GLU A 106 -0.89 14.97 -3.51
C GLU A 106 -1.64 14.40 -4.72
N LEU A 107 -2.29 13.24 -4.55
CA LEU A 107 -3.08 12.63 -5.61
C LEU A 107 -4.30 13.48 -5.99
N ASN A 108 -4.98 14.05 -5.00
CA ASN A 108 -6.13 14.92 -5.24
C ASN A 108 -5.73 16.25 -5.86
N LEU A 109 -4.57 16.79 -5.48
CA LEU A 109 -4.01 17.97 -6.12
C LEU A 109 -3.66 17.70 -7.58
N LEU A 110 -2.98 16.57 -7.87
CA LEU A 110 -2.62 16.16 -9.23
C LEU A 110 -3.84 16.07 -10.16
N HIS A 111 -4.95 15.51 -9.65
CA HIS A 111 -6.15 15.25 -10.44
C HIS A 111 -7.29 16.27 -10.25
N ASP A 112 -7.06 17.32 -9.48
CA ASP A 112 -8.05 18.33 -9.07
C ASP A 112 -9.33 17.76 -8.39
N ARG A 113 -9.17 16.75 -7.54
CA ARG A 113 -10.28 15.99 -6.92
C ARG A 113 -10.64 16.47 -5.51
N ASP A 114 -11.85 16.12 -5.08
CA ASP A 114 -12.32 16.34 -3.71
C ASP A 114 -11.88 15.16 -2.82
N GLY A 115 -10.96 15.42 -1.90
CA GLY A 115 -10.41 14.45 -0.96
C GLY A 115 -11.36 14.06 0.17
N LYS A 116 -12.59 14.59 0.21
CA LYS A 116 -13.63 14.14 1.14
C LYS A 116 -14.41 12.93 0.63
N LEU A 117 -14.20 12.53 -0.63
CA LEU A 117 -14.91 11.40 -1.27
C LEU A 117 -14.09 10.09 -1.16
N PRO A 118 -14.67 8.95 -0.74
CA PRO A 118 -13.94 7.68 -0.56
C PRO A 118 -13.22 7.15 -1.81
N GLU A 119 -13.70 7.46 -3.01
CA GLU A 119 -13.04 7.14 -4.28
C GLU A 119 -11.74 7.93 -4.53
N ASN A 120 -11.54 9.01 -3.77
CA ASN A 120 -10.41 9.92 -3.84
C ASN A 120 -9.51 9.83 -2.60
N ILE A 121 -9.78 8.91 -1.67
CA ILE A 121 -8.97 8.70 -0.46
C ILE A 121 -8.16 7.42 -0.65
N ALA A 122 -6.84 7.52 -0.55
CA ALA A 122 -5.96 6.36 -0.63
C ALA A 122 -6.06 5.52 0.65
N ASN A 123 -6.32 4.21 0.50
CA ASN A 123 -6.50 3.33 1.63
C ASN A 123 -5.16 3.02 2.33
N TYR A 124 -4.94 3.59 3.51
CA TYR A 124 -3.71 3.38 4.27
C TYR A 124 -3.55 1.95 4.84
N MET A 125 -4.65 1.23 5.10
CA MET A 125 -4.62 -0.15 5.58
C MET A 125 -4.08 -1.11 4.52
N TYR A 126 -4.34 -0.82 3.24
CA TYR A 126 -3.79 -1.59 2.11
C TYR A 126 -2.26 -1.64 2.17
N ILE A 127 -1.61 -0.49 2.38
CA ILE A 127 -0.15 -0.43 2.52
C ILE A 127 0.32 -0.99 3.86
N TRP A 128 -0.38 -0.67 4.96
CA TRP A 128 0.05 -1.13 6.28
C TRP A 128 0.05 -2.64 6.42
N ASN A 129 -0.95 -3.33 5.86
CA ASN A 129 -1.07 -4.79 5.96
C ASN A 129 0.04 -5.53 5.22
N PHE A 130 0.72 -4.91 4.25
CA PHE A 130 1.92 -5.47 3.64
C PHE A 130 3.15 -5.41 4.57
N MET A 131 3.17 -4.46 5.50
CA MET A 131 4.38 -4.03 6.19
C MET A 131 4.38 -4.31 7.69
N ASN A 132 3.21 -4.47 8.31
CA ASN A 132 3.07 -4.56 9.77
C ASN A 132 3.49 -5.91 10.37
N GLY A 133 3.95 -6.84 9.54
CA GLY A 133 4.45 -8.15 9.97
C GLY A 133 3.38 -9.07 10.57
N GLY A 134 2.09 -8.73 10.48
CA GLY A 134 0.97 -9.55 10.95
C GLY A 134 0.79 -9.47 12.47
N ILE A 135 1.57 -8.59 13.10
CA ILE A 135 1.65 -8.40 14.55
C ILE A 135 1.44 -6.93 14.90
N GLU A 136 0.80 -6.17 14.01
CA GLU A 136 0.49 -4.75 14.18
C GLU A 136 1.75 -3.92 14.49
N ARG A 137 2.86 -4.24 13.82
CA ARG A 137 4.09 -3.46 13.92
C ARG A 137 3.92 -2.11 13.21
N GLY A 138 4.63 -1.12 13.72
CA GLY A 138 4.84 0.14 13.01
C GLY A 138 5.63 0.01 11.72
N THR A 139 5.81 1.13 11.02
CA THR A 139 6.55 1.22 9.74
C THR A 139 7.62 2.31 9.78
N TYR A 140 8.45 2.37 8.74
CA TYR A 140 9.25 3.56 8.44
C TYR A 140 8.58 4.36 7.32
N ALA A 141 8.68 5.68 7.36
CA ALA A 141 8.02 6.54 6.37
C ALA A 141 8.57 6.33 4.93
N TRP A 142 9.89 6.20 4.77
CA TRP A 142 10.50 5.92 3.47
C TRP A 142 10.08 4.57 2.90
N ASP A 143 9.87 3.56 3.76
CA ASP A 143 9.40 2.25 3.31
C ASP A 143 7.94 2.28 2.85
N VAL A 144 7.11 3.12 3.48
CA VAL A 144 5.73 3.37 3.04
C VAL A 144 5.76 4.00 1.65
N TYR A 145 6.51 5.08 1.45
CA TYR A 145 6.61 5.74 0.14
C TYR A 145 7.22 4.85 -0.94
N ALA A 146 8.26 4.08 -0.64
CA ALA A 146 8.84 3.11 -1.58
C ALA A 146 7.84 2.01 -1.97
N THR A 147 6.93 1.63 -1.07
CA THR A 147 5.87 0.65 -1.38
C THR A 147 4.81 1.25 -2.32
N ILE A 148 4.50 2.54 -2.16
CA ILE A 148 3.59 3.28 -3.05
C ILE A 148 4.25 3.55 -4.41
N GLU A 149 5.52 3.92 -4.44
CA GLU A 149 6.32 4.04 -5.66
C GLU A 149 6.35 2.71 -6.45
N ALA A 150 6.30 1.57 -5.76
CA ALA A 150 6.33 0.26 -6.40
C ALA A 150 4.97 -0.24 -6.91
N ASN A 151 3.84 0.12 -6.29
CA ASN A 151 2.54 -0.51 -6.57
C ASN A 151 1.33 0.44 -6.56
N GLY A 152 1.52 1.69 -6.16
CA GLY A 152 0.44 2.60 -5.84
C GLY A 152 -0.39 2.18 -4.63
N VAL A 153 -1.53 2.84 -4.46
CA VAL A 153 -2.49 2.55 -3.38
C VAL A 153 -3.90 2.54 -3.97
N VAL A 154 -4.69 1.55 -3.57
CA VAL A 154 -6.11 1.48 -3.95
C VAL A 154 -6.93 2.51 -3.16
N PRO A 155 -7.99 3.08 -3.73
CA PRO A 155 -8.87 3.98 -3.00
C PRO A 155 -9.74 3.22 -1.99
N GLU A 156 -10.22 3.91 -0.96
CA GLU A 156 -11.09 3.32 0.06
C GLU A 156 -12.40 2.76 -0.52
N SER A 157 -12.90 3.33 -1.62
CA SER A 157 -14.09 2.79 -2.32
C SER A 157 -13.90 1.41 -2.95
N VAL A 158 -12.66 0.98 -3.23
CA VAL A 158 -12.35 -0.27 -3.93
C VAL A 158 -12.05 -1.41 -2.95
N TYR A 159 -11.37 -1.10 -1.86
CA TYR A 159 -10.97 -2.07 -0.85
C TYR A 159 -11.23 -1.48 0.53
N VAL A 160 -11.96 -2.21 1.37
CA VAL A 160 -12.25 -1.81 2.75
C VAL A 160 -11.88 -2.96 3.67
N THR A 161 -11.02 -2.68 4.65
CA THR A 161 -10.74 -3.60 5.73
C THR A 161 -10.41 -2.84 7.02
N GLU A 162 -10.88 -3.38 8.13
CA GLU A 162 -10.38 -3.02 9.47
C GLU A 162 -9.43 -4.11 10.01
N SER A 163 -9.23 -5.20 9.26
CA SER A 163 -8.31 -6.26 9.63
C SER A 163 -6.88 -5.81 9.43
N THR A 164 -6.04 -6.05 10.44
CA THR A 164 -4.61 -5.72 10.43
C THR A 164 -3.76 -6.78 9.73
N THR A 165 -4.36 -7.80 9.11
CA THR A 165 -3.63 -8.85 8.41
C THR A 165 -4.09 -9.04 6.98
N GLU A 166 -5.26 -8.52 6.60
CA GLU A 166 -5.91 -8.82 5.34
C GLU A 166 -5.20 -8.19 4.14
N TRP A 167 -4.95 -8.99 3.10
CA TRP A 167 -4.48 -8.49 1.81
C TRP A 167 -5.63 -8.49 0.81
N ALA A 168 -5.66 -7.47 -0.04
CA ALA A 168 -6.60 -7.43 -1.17
C ALA A 168 -6.30 -8.56 -2.16
N SER A 169 -7.30 -8.98 -2.93
CA SER A 169 -7.15 -9.99 -3.98
C SER A 169 -7.95 -9.55 -5.19
N GLY A 170 -7.37 -9.71 -6.38
CA GLY A 170 -8.00 -9.38 -7.66
C GLY A 170 -7.15 -8.43 -8.50
N PHE A 171 -6.80 -8.79 -9.73
CA PHE A 171 -5.95 -7.98 -10.62
C PHE A 171 -6.51 -6.57 -10.81
N ASP A 172 -7.82 -6.45 -11.03
CA ASP A 172 -8.46 -5.14 -11.22
C ASP A 172 -8.36 -4.26 -9.97
N VAL A 173 -8.35 -4.84 -8.77
CA VAL A 173 -8.10 -4.10 -7.51
C VAL A 173 -6.70 -3.49 -7.54
N TYR A 174 -5.67 -4.30 -7.81
CA TYR A 174 -4.29 -3.81 -7.92
C TYR A 174 -4.12 -2.80 -9.07
N LYS A 175 -4.85 -2.99 -10.19
CA LYS A 175 -4.83 -2.10 -11.35
C LYS A 175 -5.29 -0.69 -11.01
N THR A 176 -6.30 -0.56 -10.14
CA THR A 176 -6.76 0.76 -9.68
C THR A 176 -5.66 1.54 -8.95
N GLY A 177 -4.77 0.85 -8.23
CA GLY A 177 -3.67 1.46 -7.48
C GLY A 177 -2.47 1.79 -8.35
N MET A 178 -1.99 0.85 -9.18
CA MET A 178 -0.70 0.95 -9.88
C MET A 178 -0.57 2.13 -10.86
N SER A 179 -1.69 2.72 -11.29
CA SER A 179 -1.73 3.87 -12.21
C SER A 179 -1.43 5.21 -11.53
N ASN A 180 -1.35 5.24 -10.20
CA ASN A 180 -0.96 6.43 -9.44
C ASN A 180 0.09 6.03 -8.41
N ARG A 181 1.21 6.76 -8.36
CA ARG A 181 2.34 6.40 -7.52
C ARG A 181 2.97 7.62 -6.86
N VAL A 182 3.91 7.37 -5.95
CA VAL A 182 4.89 8.39 -5.57
C VAL A 182 5.88 8.51 -6.72
N GLY A 183 5.95 9.69 -7.33
CA GLY A 183 6.90 9.97 -8.43
C GLY A 183 8.22 10.55 -7.93
N THR A 184 8.16 11.40 -6.91
CA THR A 184 9.38 11.89 -6.23
C THR A 184 9.24 11.79 -4.73
N LEU A 185 10.34 11.45 -4.07
CA LEU A 185 10.52 11.51 -2.63
C LEU A 185 11.70 12.44 -2.34
N SER A 186 11.50 13.41 -1.46
CA SER A 186 12.50 14.40 -1.06
C SER A 186 12.54 14.54 0.44
N ARG A 187 13.61 15.16 0.95
CA ARG A 187 13.76 15.48 2.38
C ARG A 187 14.31 16.87 2.65
N LEU A 188 14.02 17.38 3.83
CA LEU A 188 14.60 18.59 4.42
C LEU A 188 14.88 18.34 5.90
N ASP A 189 15.88 19.03 6.46
CA ASP A 189 16.16 19.01 7.90
C ASP A 189 16.05 20.44 8.43
N PRO A 190 15.04 20.77 9.27
CA PRO A 190 14.81 22.13 9.74
C PRO A 190 15.96 22.72 10.59
N THR A 191 16.93 21.92 11.03
CA THR A 191 18.15 22.42 11.69
C THR A 191 19.19 22.96 10.70
N VAL A 192 19.08 22.59 9.42
CA VAL A 192 19.96 23.09 8.37
C VAL A 192 19.55 24.52 8.02
N PRO A 193 20.49 25.48 8.00
CA PRO A 193 20.16 26.86 7.67
C PRO A 193 19.43 26.99 6.33
N GLY A 194 18.22 27.57 6.39
CA GLY A 194 17.35 27.78 5.24
C GLY A 194 16.32 26.68 4.99
N ASP A 195 16.53 25.45 5.44
CA ASP A 195 15.61 24.33 5.16
C ASP A 195 14.22 24.56 5.82
N LEU A 196 14.12 25.27 6.96
CA LEU A 196 12.84 25.68 7.54
C LEU A 196 12.02 26.56 6.57
N GLU A 197 12.66 27.53 5.92
CA GLU A 197 12.00 28.39 4.93
C GLU A 197 11.65 27.61 3.65
N LEU A 198 12.46 26.60 3.29
CA LEU A 198 12.11 25.68 2.20
C LEU A 198 10.88 24.83 2.52
N MET A 199 10.72 24.41 3.78
CA MET A 199 9.52 23.70 4.22
C MET A 199 8.29 24.61 4.09
N LYS A 200 8.37 25.87 4.55
CA LYS A 200 7.29 26.85 4.38
C LYS A 200 6.96 27.08 2.90
N GLN A 201 7.98 27.25 2.06
CA GLN A 201 7.80 27.41 0.62
C GLN A 201 7.13 26.17 -0.01
N TYR A 202 7.51 24.96 0.40
CA TYR A 202 6.87 23.74 -0.06
C TYR A 202 5.37 23.68 0.32
N LEU A 203 5.01 24.11 1.53
CA LEU A 203 3.63 24.22 1.98
C LEU A 203 2.83 25.29 1.21
N ILE A 204 3.49 26.33 0.68
CA ILE A 204 2.85 27.38 -0.11
C ILE A 204 2.60 26.93 -1.56
N ASP A 205 3.62 26.39 -2.24
CA ASP A 205 3.58 26.19 -3.69
C ASP A 205 4.45 25.04 -4.24
N HIS A 206 4.76 24.04 -3.41
CA HIS A 206 5.69 22.93 -3.72
C HIS A 206 7.14 23.37 -3.99
N GLY A 207 7.49 24.64 -3.75
CA GLY A 207 8.78 25.17 -4.19
C GLY A 207 8.91 25.25 -5.71
N ASN A 208 7.79 25.32 -6.44
CA ASN A 208 7.80 25.44 -7.90
C ASN A 208 6.83 26.49 -8.46
N GLY A 209 6.09 27.21 -7.60
CA GLY A 209 5.15 28.26 -8.01
C GLY A 209 3.75 27.74 -8.32
N SER A 210 3.43 26.51 -7.91
CA SER A 210 2.10 25.94 -8.02
C SER A 210 1.07 26.73 -7.22
N ALA A 211 -0.20 26.66 -7.62
CA ALA A 211 -1.28 27.38 -6.92
C ALA A 211 -1.52 26.88 -5.48
N HIS A 212 -1.08 25.65 -5.20
CA HIS A 212 -1.15 25.01 -3.90
C HIS A 212 0.20 24.36 -3.60
N GLY A 213 0.56 24.33 -2.32
CA GLY A 213 1.68 23.54 -1.83
C GLY A 213 1.22 22.18 -1.33
N GLY A 214 2.14 21.51 -0.64
CA GLY A 214 2.02 20.09 -0.29
C GLY A 214 1.91 19.89 1.20
N LEU A 215 2.08 18.64 1.63
CA LEU A 215 2.13 18.26 3.05
C LEU A 215 3.47 17.61 3.37
N ILE A 216 3.91 17.70 4.63
CA ILE A 216 5.24 17.24 5.04
C ILE A 216 5.11 16.19 6.15
N GLN A 217 5.78 15.07 5.98
CA GLN A 217 5.89 14.03 6.99
C GLN A 217 6.96 14.41 8.01
N PHE A 218 6.66 14.22 9.29
CA PHE A 218 7.66 14.24 10.34
C PHE A 218 7.33 13.21 11.43
N SER A 219 8.30 12.99 12.31
CA SER A 219 8.17 12.07 13.44
C SER A 219 8.53 12.75 14.75
N ALA A 220 7.91 12.33 15.84
CA ALA A 220 8.26 12.75 17.19
C ALA A 220 7.81 11.70 18.19
N PHE A 221 8.31 11.78 19.42
CA PHE A 221 7.73 11.03 20.53
C PHE A 221 6.37 11.60 20.91
N ALA A 222 5.44 10.72 21.26
CA ALA A 222 4.04 11.06 21.54
C ALA A 222 3.52 10.49 22.87
N ASP A 223 4.40 9.99 23.73
CA ASP A 223 4.07 9.62 25.11
C ASP A 223 4.77 10.55 26.11
N PRO A 224 4.03 11.50 26.73
CA PRO A 224 2.68 11.92 26.36
C PRO A 224 2.67 12.84 25.12
N LEU A 225 1.54 12.90 24.41
CA LEU A 225 1.22 13.92 23.40
C LEU A 225 0.03 14.72 23.92
N ALA A 226 0.32 15.69 24.78
CA ALA A 226 -0.67 16.42 25.55
C ALA A 226 -0.96 17.78 24.93
N ALA A 227 -2.00 17.84 24.09
CA ALA A 227 -2.47 19.08 23.50
C ALA A 227 -2.87 20.07 24.60
N THR A 228 -2.21 21.21 24.63
CA THR A 228 -2.50 22.31 25.56
C THR A 228 -3.47 23.28 24.87
N PRO A 229 -4.53 23.77 25.55
CA PRO A 229 -5.37 24.82 25.02
C PRO A 229 -4.55 26.05 24.62
N TYR A 230 -4.85 26.64 23.47
CA TYR A 230 -4.16 27.81 22.94
C TYR A 230 -5.16 28.92 22.61
N ASP A 231 -5.21 29.95 23.46
CA ASP A 231 -6.22 31.00 23.40
C ASP A 231 -5.73 32.30 22.76
N GLU A 232 -4.45 32.37 22.38
CA GLU A 232 -3.88 33.52 21.68
C GLU A 232 -4.58 33.75 20.32
N VAL A 233 -4.51 34.99 19.84
CA VAL A 233 -5.01 35.36 18.51
C VAL A 233 -3.96 35.00 17.48
N THR A 234 -4.34 34.17 16.52
CA THR A 234 -3.50 33.71 15.41
C THR A 234 -4.23 33.89 14.09
N ASP A 235 -3.49 33.85 12.98
CA ASP A 235 -4.05 34.00 11.64
C ASP A 235 -4.94 32.81 11.24
N THR A 236 -4.61 31.61 11.72
CA THR A 236 -5.36 30.37 11.41
C THR A 236 -6.39 29.97 12.49
N GLY A 237 -6.31 30.56 13.69
CA GLY A 237 -7.33 30.44 14.73
C GLY A 237 -7.41 29.10 15.48
N LEU A 238 -6.46 28.18 15.29
CA LEU A 238 -6.43 26.88 15.95
C LEU A 238 -6.24 27.02 17.47
N LYS A 239 -6.84 26.10 18.24
CA LYS A 239 -6.98 26.19 19.71
C LYS A 239 -6.20 25.15 20.50
N ALA A 240 -5.26 24.46 19.87
CA ALA A 240 -4.41 23.46 20.51
C ALA A 240 -2.94 23.66 20.11
N ILE A 241 -2.03 23.53 21.08
CA ILE A 241 -0.58 23.60 20.87
C ILE A 241 0.15 22.44 21.58
N ILE A 242 1.23 21.96 20.97
CA ILE A 242 2.21 21.04 21.56
C ILE A 242 3.55 21.79 21.62
N PRO A 243 3.88 22.45 22.75
CA PRO A 243 5.11 23.21 22.87
C PRO A 243 6.34 22.31 23.06
N GLU A 244 6.12 21.09 23.54
CA GLU A 244 7.13 20.05 23.76
C GLU A 244 6.48 18.69 23.46
N PHE A 245 7.13 17.89 22.62
CA PHE A 245 6.72 16.52 22.32
C PHE A 245 7.03 15.56 23.49
N GLY A 246 6.57 14.31 23.37
CA GLY A 246 6.78 13.29 24.39
C GLY A 246 8.25 12.86 24.53
N THR A 247 8.48 11.87 25.38
CA THR A 247 9.83 11.31 25.61
C THR A 247 9.95 9.84 25.19
N SER A 248 8.84 9.22 24.79
CA SER A 248 8.80 7.87 24.23
C SER A 248 7.59 7.71 23.29
N GLY A 249 7.40 6.52 22.71
CA GLY A 249 6.26 6.25 21.84
C GLY A 249 6.39 6.98 20.50
N MET A 250 7.24 6.46 19.62
CA MET A 250 7.52 7.07 18.33
C MET A 250 6.26 7.14 17.45
N HIS A 251 5.98 8.31 16.91
CA HIS A 251 4.74 8.63 16.20
C HIS A 251 5.01 9.43 14.93
N SER A 252 4.21 9.20 13.89
CA SER A 252 4.31 9.87 12.59
C SER A 252 3.08 10.73 12.37
N MET A 253 3.29 11.97 11.96
CA MET A 253 2.24 12.97 11.75
C MET A 253 2.52 13.78 10.48
N ALA A 254 1.52 14.54 10.02
CA ALA A 254 1.62 15.38 8.83
C ALA A 254 1.58 16.86 9.22
N ILE A 255 2.58 17.62 8.82
CA ILE A 255 2.51 19.08 8.75
C ILE A 255 1.63 19.43 7.56
N VAL A 256 0.56 20.17 7.83
CA VAL A 256 -0.45 20.57 6.84
C VAL A 256 -0.45 22.06 6.57
N GLY A 257 0.43 22.81 7.23
CA GLY A 257 0.47 24.26 7.12
C GLY A 257 1.43 24.88 8.13
N PHE A 258 1.42 26.20 8.19
CA PHE A 258 2.16 26.97 9.18
C PHE A 258 1.47 28.28 9.51
N ASP A 259 1.84 28.89 10.62
CA ASP A 259 1.35 30.18 11.07
C ASP A 259 2.46 30.89 11.86
N ASP A 260 3.02 31.96 11.27
CA ASP A 260 4.12 32.73 11.86
C ASP A 260 3.66 33.64 13.02
N SER A 261 2.34 33.81 13.22
CA SER A 261 1.79 34.62 14.32
C SER A 261 1.73 33.89 15.66
N VAL A 262 1.82 32.55 15.63
CA VAL A 262 1.85 31.70 16.83
C VAL A 262 3.11 32.01 17.64
N TRP A 263 3.04 31.96 18.95
CA TRP A 263 4.20 32.12 19.82
C TRP A 263 4.10 31.29 21.10
N TRP A 264 5.24 30.95 21.68
CA TRP A 264 5.31 30.25 22.96
C TRP A 264 6.49 30.70 23.80
N ASP A 265 6.22 31.19 25.02
CA ASP A 265 7.21 31.71 25.97
C ASP A 265 8.04 30.56 26.60
N TYR A 266 9.16 30.21 25.97
CA TYR A 266 10.05 29.15 26.44
C TYR A 266 10.95 29.64 27.58
N ASN A 267 11.38 30.90 27.56
CA ASN A 267 12.27 31.46 28.59
C ASN A 267 11.55 32.00 29.83
N LYS A 268 10.21 32.15 29.76
CA LYS A 268 9.30 32.61 30.82
C LYS A 268 9.49 34.07 31.21
N ASP A 269 9.89 34.91 30.26
CA ASP A 269 10.10 36.34 30.49
C ASP A 269 8.91 37.21 30.04
N GLY A 270 7.91 36.59 29.39
CA GLY A 270 6.70 37.24 28.90
C GLY A 270 6.90 38.14 27.68
N GLN A 271 8.05 38.06 27.00
CA GLN A 271 8.33 38.77 25.75
C GLN A 271 8.20 37.82 24.56
N LYS A 272 7.90 38.39 23.38
CA LYS A 272 7.84 37.63 22.14
C LYS A 272 9.19 37.72 21.44
N ASP A 273 10.07 36.79 21.74
CA ASP A 273 11.37 36.71 21.08
C ASP A 273 11.27 36.02 19.71
N ASP A 274 12.11 36.43 18.75
CA ASP A 274 12.06 35.91 17.37
C ASP A 274 12.16 34.36 17.30
N TYR A 275 12.88 33.72 18.22
CA TYR A 275 13.04 32.25 18.26
C TYR A 275 11.82 31.51 18.85
N GLU A 276 10.91 32.24 19.48
CA GLU A 276 9.68 31.75 20.10
C GLU A 276 8.46 31.91 19.18
N MET A 277 8.67 32.53 18.02
CA MET A 277 7.63 32.82 17.03
C MET A 277 7.51 31.70 16.00
N GLY A 278 6.27 31.50 15.58
CA GLY A 278 5.84 30.64 14.50
C GLY A 278 5.70 29.16 14.87
N ALA A 279 4.73 28.52 14.23
CA ALA A 279 4.45 27.11 14.39
C ALA A 279 4.00 26.46 13.09
N PHE A 280 4.30 25.17 12.97
CA PHE A 280 3.63 24.32 11.99
C PHE A 280 2.23 23.95 12.48
N ILE A 281 1.30 23.82 11.54
CA ILE A 281 -0.02 23.22 11.76
C ILE A 281 0.14 21.72 11.47
N VAL A 282 -0.23 20.88 12.44
CA VAL A 282 -0.05 19.44 12.35
C VAL A 282 -1.39 18.73 12.43
N ALA A 283 -1.65 17.82 11.49
CA ALA A 283 -2.75 16.87 11.55
C ALA A 283 -2.30 15.56 12.23
N ASN A 284 -2.98 15.19 13.31
CA ASN A 284 -2.82 13.91 13.98
C ASN A 284 -3.83 12.87 13.44
N SER A 285 -3.62 11.60 13.75
CA SER A 285 -4.44 10.47 13.30
C SER A 285 -5.19 9.79 14.45
N TRP A 286 -5.56 10.55 15.49
CA TRP A 286 -6.30 10.04 16.65
C TRP A 286 -7.79 10.47 16.68
N GLY A 287 -8.30 10.92 15.53
CA GLY A 287 -9.68 11.37 15.37
C GLY A 287 -9.93 12.82 15.77
N THR A 288 -11.09 13.33 15.38
CA THR A 288 -11.49 14.74 15.56
C THR A 288 -11.80 15.12 17.00
N SER A 289 -11.94 14.17 17.91
CA SER A 289 -12.15 14.44 19.34
C SER A 289 -10.86 14.78 20.10
N TRP A 290 -9.69 14.65 19.46
CA TRP A 290 -8.39 14.92 20.05
C TRP A 290 -7.83 16.25 19.54
N GLY A 291 -7.11 17.00 20.40
CA GLY A 291 -6.57 18.32 20.03
C GLY A 291 -7.68 19.30 19.67
N ASP A 292 -7.44 20.13 18.65
CA ASP A 292 -8.46 20.97 18.03
C ASP A 292 -8.91 20.33 16.72
N GLN A 293 -9.99 19.55 16.78
CA GLN A 293 -10.53 18.78 15.65
C GLN A 293 -9.51 17.83 14.98
N GLY A 294 -8.56 17.30 15.76
CA GLY A 294 -7.47 16.44 15.28
C GLY A 294 -6.21 17.18 14.85
N LYS A 295 -6.21 18.52 14.92
CA LYS A 295 -5.06 19.38 14.59
C LYS A 295 -4.47 20.05 15.84
N PHE A 296 -3.22 20.50 15.73
CA PHE A 296 -2.54 21.31 16.74
C PHE A 296 -1.41 22.14 16.13
N TYR A 297 -0.97 23.18 16.83
CA TYR A 297 0.27 23.91 16.52
C TYR A 297 1.47 23.21 17.14
N ALA A 298 2.55 23.09 16.38
CA ALA A 298 3.86 22.65 16.86
C ALA A 298 4.89 23.77 16.59
N PRO A 299 5.37 24.51 17.60
CA PRO A 299 6.30 25.62 17.42
C PRO A 299 7.54 25.22 16.63
N TYR A 300 8.07 26.11 15.79
CA TYR A 300 9.29 25.83 15.01
C TYR A 300 10.46 25.42 15.92
N HIS A 301 10.52 25.97 17.13
CA HIS A 301 11.50 25.63 18.16
C HIS A 301 11.62 24.11 18.44
N THR A 302 10.50 23.38 18.40
CA THR A 302 10.49 21.91 18.58
C THR A 302 11.18 21.16 17.42
N PHE A 303 11.22 21.77 16.24
CA PHE A 303 11.86 21.23 15.04
C PHE A 303 13.30 21.70 14.90
N THR A 304 13.64 22.91 15.33
CA THR A 304 14.96 23.49 15.06
C THR A 304 15.93 23.38 16.23
N THR A 305 15.44 23.27 17.46
CA THR A 305 16.27 23.53 18.65
C THR A 305 16.18 22.46 19.72
N LEU A 306 14.99 22.02 20.10
CA LEU A 306 14.86 20.99 21.15
C LEU A 306 15.38 19.65 20.65
N GLU A 307 16.11 18.91 21.48
CA GLU A 307 16.58 17.57 21.15
C GLU A 307 15.47 16.52 21.27
N GLN A 308 15.62 15.40 20.56
CA GLN A 308 14.69 14.29 20.67
C GLN A 308 14.73 13.71 22.10
N GLY A 309 13.60 13.70 22.80
CA GLY A 309 13.50 13.30 24.21
C GLY A 309 13.50 14.47 25.20
N GLU A 310 13.79 15.69 24.74
CA GLU A 310 13.63 16.94 25.48
C GLU A 310 12.44 17.77 24.94
N GLY A 311 11.49 17.11 24.27
CA GLY A 311 10.35 17.76 23.62
C GLY A 311 10.57 18.13 22.16
N GLY A 312 11.73 17.80 21.59
CA GLY A 312 12.00 17.98 20.17
C GLY A 312 11.44 16.88 19.26
N THR A 313 11.28 17.21 17.98
CA THR A 313 10.95 16.24 16.93
C THR A 313 12.15 15.38 16.53
N GLY A 314 11.87 14.31 15.81
CA GLY A 314 12.85 13.46 15.15
C GLY A 314 12.76 11.98 15.51
N ASN A 315 13.55 11.19 14.80
CA ASN A 315 13.77 9.76 15.04
C ASN A 315 15.26 9.47 14.79
N MET A 316 16.11 9.80 15.77
CA MET A 316 17.57 9.90 15.64
C MET A 316 18.07 10.81 14.51
N GLY A 317 17.31 11.88 14.26
CA GLY A 317 17.52 12.90 13.24
C GLY A 317 16.22 13.66 12.99
N LYS A 318 16.27 14.85 12.40
CA LYS A 318 15.11 15.75 12.21
C LYS A 318 14.61 15.83 10.77
N GLU A 319 15.04 14.87 9.95
CA GLU A 319 14.63 14.74 8.56
C GLU A 319 13.11 14.65 8.45
N CYS A 320 12.55 15.54 7.62
CA CYS A 320 11.14 15.60 7.26
C CYS A 320 11.01 15.21 5.78
N LEU A 321 10.02 14.39 5.44
CA LEU A 321 9.87 13.84 4.08
C LEU A 321 8.72 14.50 3.33
N MET A 322 8.92 14.72 2.04
CA MET A 322 7.91 15.24 1.11
C MET A 322 7.83 14.37 -0.13
N ILE A 323 6.66 14.32 -0.75
CA ILE A 323 6.45 13.55 -1.97
C ILE A 323 5.69 14.37 -3.00
N ALA A 324 5.88 14.04 -4.28
CA ALA A 324 4.92 14.41 -5.31
C ALA A 324 4.31 13.12 -5.87
N ALA A 325 2.98 13.11 -6.00
CA ALA A 325 2.30 12.04 -6.70
C ALA A 325 2.50 12.17 -8.22
N GLU A 326 2.50 11.05 -8.92
CA GLU A 326 2.49 11.01 -10.38
C GLU A 326 1.44 10.04 -10.90
N GLU A 327 0.94 10.35 -12.10
CA GLU A 327 0.18 9.40 -12.89
C GLU A 327 1.15 8.55 -13.70
N ARG A 328 0.93 7.24 -13.66
CA ARG A 328 1.77 6.27 -14.32
C ARG A 328 1.04 5.61 -15.47
N ASP A 329 1.62 5.73 -16.66
CA ASP A 329 1.20 4.98 -17.83
C ASP A 329 1.64 3.52 -17.72
N VAL A 330 0.75 2.66 -17.20
CA VAL A 330 1.01 1.23 -17.04
C VAL A 330 1.01 0.55 -18.41
N LYS A 331 2.19 0.20 -18.89
CA LYS A 331 2.39 -0.43 -20.20
C LYS A 331 2.30 -1.95 -20.14
N VAL A 332 2.80 -2.54 -19.05
CA VAL A 332 2.83 -3.99 -18.87
C VAL A 332 2.63 -4.35 -17.39
N ALA A 333 1.73 -5.29 -17.12
CA ALA A 333 1.44 -5.74 -15.76
C ALA A 333 1.29 -7.26 -15.70
N ILE A 334 1.83 -7.86 -14.65
CA ILE A 334 1.71 -9.28 -14.36
C ILE A 334 0.47 -9.51 -13.51
N CYS A 335 -0.32 -10.51 -13.88
CA CYS A 335 -1.36 -11.08 -13.03
C CYS A 335 -0.88 -12.42 -12.49
N LEU A 336 -0.90 -12.60 -11.18
CA LEU A 336 -0.36 -13.77 -10.51
C LEU A 336 -1.35 -14.32 -9.50
N GLY A 337 -1.83 -15.53 -9.74
CA GLY A 337 -2.63 -16.32 -8.80
C GLY A 337 -1.75 -17.28 -8.02
N LEU A 338 -1.80 -17.22 -6.69
CA LEU A 338 -1.03 -18.06 -5.77
C LEU A 338 -1.94 -18.68 -4.72
N GLU A 339 -1.73 -19.95 -4.43
CA GLU A 339 -2.16 -20.57 -3.19
C GLU A 339 -0.95 -20.76 -2.28
N HIS A 340 -1.00 -20.25 -1.05
CA HIS A 340 -0.02 -20.58 -0.01
C HIS A 340 -0.63 -20.38 1.37
N ASP A 341 -0.15 -21.13 2.35
CA ASP A 341 -0.63 -20.98 3.73
C ASP A 341 0.34 -20.26 4.68
N SER A 342 1.45 -19.77 4.14
CA SER A 342 2.41 -18.90 4.83
C SER A 342 2.96 -17.83 3.86
N ARG A 343 2.47 -16.59 3.92
CA ARG A 343 2.98 -15.51 3.05
C ARG A 343 4.44 -15.13 3.35
N ASN A 344 4.92 -15.41 4.56
CA ASN A 344 6.31 -15.15 4.93
C ASN A 344 7.29 -16.13 4.30
N ASP A 345 6.84 -17.27 3.80
CA ASP A 345 7.67 -18.19 3.03
C ASP A 345 7.85 -17.74 1.59
N VAL A 346 6.84 -17.05 1.05
CA VAL A 346 6.78 -16.67 -0.36
C VAL A 346 7.59 -15.40 -0.63
N SER A 347 8.38 -15.45 -1.69
CA SER A 347 8.98 -14.27 -2.29
C SER A 347 8.80 -14.29 -3.81
N VAL A 348 8.43 -13.14 -4.37
CA VAL A 348 8.23 -12.95 -5.82
C VAL A 348 9.30 -12.01 -6.37
N LYS A 349 9.95 -12.45 -7.45
CA LYS A 349 10.93 -11.68 -8.20
C LYS A 349 10.50 -11.64 -9.65
N VAL A 350 10.48 -10.44 -10.23
CA VAL A 350 10.16 -10.24 -11.65
C VAL A 350 11.42 -9.93 -12.42
N GLY A 351 11.46 -10.28 -13.70
CA GLY A 351 12.62 -10.00 -14.53
C GLY A 351 12.29 -9.87 -16.00
N ILE A 352 13.27 -9.34 -16.74
CA ILE A 352 13.17 -9.07 -18.16
C ILE A 352 14.48 -9.44 -18.86
N ALA A 353 14.39 -9.78 -20.15
CA ALA A 353 15.53 -9.91 -21.05
C ALA A 353 15.15 -9.36 -22.44
N ALA A 354 16.11 -8.73 -23.12
CA ALA A 354 15.90 -8.19 -24.46
C ALA A 354 15.63 -9.30 -25.51
N ASP A 355 16.29 -10.45 -25.36
CA ASP A 355 16.04 -11.59 -26.25
C ASP A 355 14.74 -12.30 -25.86
N LYS A 356 13.76 -12.30 -26.76
CA LYS A 356 12.47 -13.02 -26.61
C LYS A 356 12.65 -14.52 -26.35
N ASP A 357 13.75 -15.09 -26.82
CA ASP A 357 14.07 -16.52 -26.70
C ASP A 357 14.98 -16.80 -25.48
N ALA A 358 15.32 -15.79 -24.69
CA ALA A 358 16.10 -15.93 -23.45
C ALA A 358 15.47 -16.96 -22.51
N LYS A 359 16.32 -17.70 -21.79
CA LYS A 359 15.90 -18.70 -20.80
C LYS A 359 15.79 -18.14 -19.39
N TYR A 360 16.47 -17.03 -19.12
CA TYR A 360 16.50 -16.36 -17.83
C TYR A 360 16.49 -14.85 -18.04
N ALA A 361 15.98 -14.13 -17.06
CA ALA A 361 16.06 -12.68 -17.03
C ALA A 361 17.52 -12.20 -16.99
N THR A 362 17.83 -11.12 -17.72
CA THR A 362 19.12 -10.42 -17.60
C THR A 362 19.10 -9.41 -16.47
N THR A 363 17.94 -8.81 -16.22
CA THR A 363 17.69 -7.90 -15.10
C THR A 363 16.47 -8.38 -14.31
N SER A 364 16.54 -8.32 -12.98
CA SER A 364 15.44 -8.74 -12.12
C SER A 364 15.36 -7.88 -10.86
N ARG A 365 14.16 -7.76 -10.29
CA ARG A 365 13.90 -6.97 -9.08
C ARG A 365 12.93 -7.71 -8.17
N TYR A 366 13.13 -7.54 -6.87
CA TYR A 366 12.15 -7.94 -5.85
C TYR A 366 11.25 -6.76 -5.52
N PHE A 367 10.02 -7.06 -5.16
CA PHE A 367 9.14 -6.10 -4.52
C PHE A 367 9.13 -6.34 -3.01
N LYS A 368 9.43 -5.31 -2.22
CA LYS A 368 9.57 -5.44 -0.76
C LYS A 368 8.30 -6.01 -0.10
N TRP A 369 7.13 -5.59 -0.57
CA TRP A 369 5.83 -6.04 -0.05
C TRP A 369 5.49 -7.50 -0.41
N MET A 370 6.18 -8.13 -1.37
CA MET A 370 6.06 -9.56 -1.71
C MET A 370 7.37 -10.32 -1.51
N ARG A 371 8.19 -9.92 -0.54
CA ARG A 371 9.45 -10.60 -0.22
C ARG A 371 9.44 -11.04 1.23
N ASN A 372 8.86 -12.21 1.50
CA ASN A 372 8.77 -12.79 2.84
C ASN A 372 8.12 -11.79 3.82
N ALA A 373 7.00 -11.22 3.38
CA ALA A 373 6.45 -9.99 3.94
C ALA A 373 5.00 -10.17 4.40
N GLY A 374 4.57 -9.22 5.20
CA GLY A 374 3.25 -9.21 5.79
C GLY A 374 3.17 -9.99 7.09
N GLY A 375 3.85 -11.10 7.34
CA GLY A 375 3.68 -11.93 8.56
C GLY A 375 3.22 -13.36 8.26
N ASP A 376 3.32 -14.31 9.18
CA ASP A 376 3.06 -15.72 8.87
C ASP A 376 1.56 -16.10 8.90
N HIS A 377 0.85 -15.74 7.83
CA HIS A 377 -0.57 -15.99 7.61
C HIS A 377 -0.82 -16.65 6.26
N TYR A 378 -2.04 -17.17 6.05
CA TYR A 378 -2.53 -17.46 4.71
C TYR A 378 -2.44 -16.21 3.83
N MET A 379 -2.34 -16.34 2.51
CA MET A 379 -2.04 -15.21 1.61
C MET A 379 -2.94 -13.99 1.82
N ARG A 380 -4.23 -14.18 2.15
CA ARG A 380 -5.18 -13.09 2.43
C ARG A 380 -5.33 -12.70 3.90
N GLY A 381 -4.45 -13.19 4.78
CA GLY A 381 -4.37 -12.78 6.19
C GLY A 381 -5.43 -13.36 7.14
N LYS A 382 -6.47 -14.00 6.60
CA LYS A 382 -7.59 -14.62 7.34
C LYS A 382 -7.50 -16.14 7.37
N TYR A 383 -8.22 -16.77 8.30
CA TYR A 383 -8.34 -18.23 8.36
C TYR A 383 -9.34 -18.78 7.34
N GLY A 384 -9.20 -20.05 7.00
CA GLY A 384 -10.09 -20.78 6.09
C GLY A 384 -9.47 -21.02 4.71
N PRO A 385 -9.81 -22.14 4.03
CA PRO A 385 -9.12 -22.57 2.81
C PRO A 385 -9.06 -21.52 1.70
N SER A 386 -10.16 -20.78 1.46
CA SER A 386 -10.21 -19.75 0.41
C SER A 386 -9.26 -18.56 0.66
N ASN A 387 -8.80 -18.36 1.90
CA ASN A 387 -7.85 -17.29 2.21
C ASN A 387 -6.39 -17.67 1.95
N LYS A 388 -6.11 -18.94 1.63
CA LYS A 388 -4.81 -19.37 1.10
C LYS A 388 -4.56 -18.86 -0.31
N ILE A 389 -5.63 -18.57 -1.05
CA ILE A 389 -5.59 -18.15 -2.45
C ILE A 389 -5.59 -16.63 -2.54
N ILE A 390 -4.70 -16.05 -3.34
CA ILE A 390 -4.66 -14.62 -3.67
C ILE A 390 -4.39 -14.44 -5.17
N GLU A 391 -5.02 -13.44 -5.77
CA GLU A 391 -4.64 -12.89 -7.06
C GLU A 391 -4.03 -11.51 -6.85
N VAL A 392 -2.80 -11.30 -7.36
CA VAL A 392 -2.09 -10.02 -7.27
C VAL A 392 -1.79 -9.45 -8.67
N GLY A 393 -1.81 -8.12 -8.77
CA GLY A 393 -1.36 -7.38 -9.95
C GLY A 393 -0.03 -6.68 -9.67
N ILE A 394 0.94 -6.87 -10.56
CA ILE A 394 2.28 -6.30 -10.43
C ILE A 394 2.63 -5.54 -11.70
N ASP A 395 2.69 -4.22 -11.63
CA ASP A 395 3.15 -3.42 -12.76
C ASP A 395 4.68 -3.52 -12.90
N VAL A 396 5.12 -3.94 -14.09
CA VAL A 396 6.52 -4.19 -14.44
C VAL A 396 7.01 -3.26 -15.54
N THR A 397 6.32 -2.13 -15.73
CA THR A 397 6.61 -1.13 -16.77
C THR A 397 8.05 -0.61 -16.68
N ASP A 398 8.59 -0.37 -15.48
CA ASP A 398 9.97 0.11 -15.30
C ASP A 398 11.04 -0.86 -15.81
N LEU A 399 10.70 -2.16 -15.94
CA LEU A 399 11.66 -3.12 -16.49
C LEU A 399 11.86 -2.90 -18.00
N LEU A 400 10.93 -2.25 -18.70
CA LEU A 400 11.08 -1.96 -20.13
C LEU A 400 12.29 -1.05 -20.41
N ASP A 401 12.63 -0.17 -19.48
CA ASP A 401 13.77 0.75 -19.61
C ASP A 401 15.12 0.00 -19.60
N GLU A 402 15.17 -1.21 -19.02
CA GLU A 402 16.37 -2.05 -18.98
C GLU A 402 16.69 -2.73 -20.33
N VAL A 403 15.72 -2.71 -21.25
CA VAL A 403 15.80 -3.37 -22.57
C VAL A 403 15.37 -2.41 -23.68
N GLU A 404 15.57 -1.10 -23.45
CA GLU A 404 15.17 -0.03 -24.35
C GLU A 404 15.56 -0.32 -25.81
N GLY A 405 14.63 -0.08 -26.74
CA GLY A 405 14.79 -0.39 -28.17
C GLY A 405 14.41 -1.81 -28.58
N THR A 406 14.02 -2.67 -27.62
CA THR A 406 13.53 -4.03 -27.91
C THR A 406 12.01 -4.04 -28.13
N GLU A 407 11.56 -4.48 -29.31
CA GLU A 407 10.12 -4.59 -29.62
C GLU A 407 9.43 -5.80 -28.95
N SER A 408 10.18 -6.84 -28.56
CA SER A 408 9.62 -8.08 -28.00
C SER A 408 10.51 -8.67 -26.89
N PRO A 409 10.60 -8.03 -25.72
CA PRO A 409 11.36 -8.59 -24.61
C PRO A 409 10.68 -9.83 -24.01
N ALA A 410 11.47 -10.71 -23.39
CA ALA A 410 10.98 -11.82 -22.58
C ALA A 410 10.81 -11.38 -21.12
N PHE A 411 9.67 -11.70 -20.53
CA PHE A 411 9.38 -11.45 -19.11
C PHE A 411 9.45 -12.75 -18.31
N PHE A 412 9.85 -12.63 -17.05
CA PHE A 412 10.04 -13.75 -16.14
C PHE A 412 9.46 -13.45 -14.77
N VAL A 413 8.93 -14.49 -14.13
CA VAL A 413 8.53 -14.48 -12.72
C VAL A 413 9.19 -15.66 -12.04
N ASP A 414 9.95 -15.37 -10.99
CA ASP A 414 10.61 -16.34 -10.14
C ASP A 414 9.91 -16.28 -8.77
N ILE A 415 9.35 -17.40 -8.34
CA ILE A 415 8.66 -17.53 -7.05
C ILE A 415 9.43 -18.53 -6.21
N ASN A 416 9.68 -18.17 -4.96
CA ASN A 416 10.47 -18.98 -4.08
C ASN A 416 9.80 -19.09 -2.72
N ASP A 417 9.66 -20.32 -2.27
CA ASP A 417 9.38 -20.69 -0.89
C ASP A 417 10.72 -20.79 -0.15
N LYS A 418 10.88 -20.04 0.95
CA LYS A 418 12.12 -20.07 1.75
C LYS A 418 12.02 -20.86 3.03
N ASP A 419 10.82 -21.30 3.44
CA ASP A 419 10.58 -21.72 4.82
C ASP A 419 11.15 -20.68 5.82
N ALA A 420 10.84 -19.40 5.56
CA ALA A 420 11.30 -18.25 6.34
C ALA A 420 10.29 -17.80 7.41
N GLY A 421 9.06 -18.32 7.33
CA GLY A 421 8.00 -18.16 8.29
C GLY A 421 8.31 -18.85 9.62
N ALA A 422 7.41 -18.68 10.58
CA ALA A 422 7.47 -19.42 11.84
C ALA A 422 7.01 -20.89 11.66
N LYS A 423 6.34 -21.18 10.54
CA LYS A 423 6.02 -22.50 10.03
C LYS A 423 6.46 -22.62 8.57
N SER A 424 6.79 -23.84 8.17
CA SER A 424 6.88 -24.22 6.76
C SER A 424 5.47 -24.33 6.21
N GLY A 425 5.16 -23.47 5.23
CA GLY A 425 3.93 -23.56 4.47
C GLY A 425 4.06 -24.43 3.23
N ASP A 426 2.91 -24.75 2.66
CA ASP A 426 2.80 -25.39 1.35
C ASP A 426 1.97 -24.52 0.41
N GLY A 427 2.26 -24.60 -0.89
CA GLY A 427 1.44 -23.93 -1.88
C GLY A 427 1.77 -24.23 -3.32
N GLU A 428 1.03 -23.59 -4.22
CA GLU A 428 1.20 -23.74 -5.65
C GLU A 428 0.91 -22.45 -6.42
N ILE A 429 1.52 -22.36 -7.60
CA ILE A 429 1.24 -21.31 -8.56
C ILE A 429 0.01 -21.71 -9.37
N LEU A 430 -1.10 -20.99 -9.15
CA LEU A 430 -2.36 -21.24 -9.83
C LEU A 430 -2.30 -20.74 -11.28
N TYR A 431 -1.77 -19.54 -11.48
CA TYR A 431 -1.54 -19.01 -12.82
C TYR A 431 -0.62 -17.78 -12.79
N CYS A 432 -0.02 -17.49 -13.93
CA CYS A 432 0.71 -16.25 -14.14
C CYS A 432 0.49 -15.79 -15.58
N THR A 433 0.07 -14.54 -15.77
CA THR A 433 -0.07 -13.91 -17.08
C THR A 433 0.57 -12.53 -17.09
N LEU A 434 0.79 -12.00 -18.29
CA LEU A 434 1.23 -10.64 -18.52
C LEU A 434 0.19 -9.95 -19.41
N VAL A 435 -0.32 -8.81 -18.97
CA VAL A 435 -1.17 -7.92 -19.76
C VAL A 435 -0.29 -6.82 -20.36
N ASP A 436 -0.30 -6.70 -21.68
CA ASP A 436 0.46 -5.71 -22.46
C ASP A 436 -0.46 -4.66 -23.07
N TYR A 437 -0.45 -3.48 -22.46
CA TYR A 437 -1.23 -2.30 -22.83
C TYR A 437 -0.58 -1.47 -23.94
N ARG A 438 0.64 -1.81 -24.39
CA ARG A 438 1.31 -1.13 -25.52
C ARG A 438 0.64 -1.44 -26.86
N THR A 439 -0.27 -2.40 -26.87
CA THR A 439 -1.06 -2.80 -28.04
C THR A 439 -2.51 -2.39 -27.87
N THR A 440 -3.21 -2.16 -28.98
CA THR A 440 -4.64 -1.81 -28.97
C THR A 440 -5.41 -2.77 -29.89
N PRO A 441 -6.34 -3.60 -29.37
CA PRO A 441 -6.62 -3.79 -27.93
C PRO A 441 -5.40 -4.40 -27.19
N ALA A 442 -5.39 -4.25 -25.86
CA ALA A 442 -4.36 -4.85 -25.02
C ALA A 442 -4.29 -6.37 -25.23
N LYS A 443 -3.10 -6.96 -25.08
CA LYS A 443 -2.86 -8.39 -25.28
C LYS A 443 -2.43 -9.03 -23.98
N GLU A 444 -3.01 -10.17 -23.66
CA GLU A 444 -2.58 -10.99 -22.52
C GLU A 444 -1.74 -12.17 -22.99
N TYR A 445 -0.70 -12.54 -22.23
CA TYR A 445 0.24 -13.62 -22.52
C TYR A 445 0.34 -14.55 -21.32
N ILE A 446 0.32 -15.86 -21.56
CA ILE A 446 0.40 -16.87 -20.50
C ILE A 446 1.84 -17.14 -20.08
N GLY A 447 2.08 -17.33 -18.79
CA GLY A 447 3.32 -17.86 -18.24
C GLY A 447 3.46 -19.36 -18.50
N VAL A 448 4.62 -19.77 -19.02
CA VAL A 448 5.05 -21.17 -19.06
C VAL A 448 5.79 -21.46 -17.77
N VAL A 449 5.26 -22.41 -16.99
CA VAL A 449 5.71 -22.71 -15.63
C VAL A 449 6.42 -24.08 -15.62
N ASP A 450 7.64 -24.12 -15.07
CA ASP A 450 8.44 -25.36 -15.02
C ASP A 450 7.91 -26.38 -13.98
N ALA A 451 7.41 -25.89 -12.83
CA ALA A 451 6.81 -26.70 -11.76
C ALA A 451 5.69 -25.90 -11.07
N LYS A 452 4.62 -26.55 -10.61
CA LYS A 452 3.44 -25.85 -10.05
C LYS A 452 3.49 -25.74 -8.53
N THR A 453 3.95 -26.80 -7.87
CA THR A 453 4.17 -26.82 -6.43
C THR A 453 5.35 -25.92 -6.06
N LEU A 454 5.17 -25.13 -5.01
CA LEU A 454 6.25 -24.39 -4.37
C LEU A 454 6.91 -25.34 -3.38
N GLU A 455 8.08 -25.84 -3.73
CA GLU A 455 8.89 -26.69 -2.85
C GLU A 455 9.85 -25.81 -2.04
N PRO A 456 9.98 -26.04 -0.71
CA PRO A 456 10.87 -25.25 0.13
C PRO A 456 12.31 -25.19 -0.38
N GLY A 457 12.84 -23.98 -0.54
CA GLY A 457 14.20 -23.71 -0.96
C GLY A 457 14.45 -23.73 -2.48
N GLU A 458 13.43 -24.04 -3.29
CA GLU A 458 13.53 -24.03 -4.75
C GLU A 458 12.78 -22.85 -5.39
N PHE A 459 13.41 -22.25 -6.41
CA PHE A 459 12.75 -21.25 -7.24
C PHE A 459 11.93 -21.96 -8.32
N VAL A 460 10.63 -21.75 -8.30
CA VAL A 460 9.78 -22.00 -9.46
C VAL A 460 9.93 -20.84 -10.43
N LYS A 461 10.31 -21.16 -11.67
CA LYS A 461 10.56 -20.17 -12.72
C LYS A 461 9.43 -20.19 -13.73
N ILE A 462 8.99 -19.00 -14.11
CA ILE A 462 7.97 -18.76 -15.12
C ILE A 462 8.57 -17.88 -16.20
N LYS A 463 8.48 -18.32 -17.45
CA LYS A 463 8.74 -17.47 -18.62
C LYS A 463 7.42 -17.10 -19.28
N ILE A 464 7.15 -15.81 -19.45
CA ILE A 464 5.97 -15.36 -20.18
C ILE A 464 6.12 -15.72 -21.67
N ASN A 465 5.07 -16.31 -22.24
CA ASN A 465 5.02 -16.70 -23.63
C ASN A 465 5.06 -15.46 -24.55
N THR A 466 5.59 -15.63 -25.75
CA THR A 466 5.62 -14.59 -26.80
C THR A 466 4.35 -14.60 -27.65
N THR A 467 3.51 -15.64 -27.52
CA THR A 467 2.23 -15.74 -28.22
C THR A 467 1.08 -15.29 -27.32
N PRO A 468 0.27 -14.29 -27.75
CA PRO A 468 -0.88 -13.83 -26.98
C PRO A 468 -1.90 -14.96 -26.77
N ILE A 469 -2.57 -14.95 -25.63
CA ILE A 469 -3.61 -15.93 -25.25
C ILE A 469 -4.70 -16.04 -26.33
N ALA A 470 -5.13 -14.93 -26.93
CA ALA A 470 -6.13 -14.92 -28.00
C ALA A 470 -5.66 -15.59 -29.30
N ALA A 471 -4.34 -15.71 -29.51
CA ALA A 471 -3.75 -16.39 -30.67
C ALA A 471 -3.43 -17.87 -30.38
N LEU A 472 -3.59 -18.32 -29.13
CA LEU A 472 -3.51 -19.73 -28.76
C LEU A 472 -4.80 -20.44 -29.23
N ASN A 473 -4.93 -20.65 -30.54
CA ASN A 473 -5.96 -21.53 -31.07
C ASN A 473 -5.53 -23.00 -30.84
N ASP A 474 -6.40 -23.76 -30.17
CA ASP A 474 -6.49 -25.22 -30.18
C ASP A 474 -5.33 -26.08 -29.65
N ASN A 475 -4.29 -25.56 -28.98
CA ASN A 475 -3.33 -26.45 -28.32
C ASN A 475 -2.56 -25.81 -27.16
N ALA A 476 -2.83 -26.26 -25.92
CA ALA A 476 -1.81 -26.45 -24.90
C ALA A 476 -2.33 -27.30 -23.72
N GLY A 477 -2.29 -28.63 -23.88
CA GLY A 477 -2.17 -29.58 -22.77
C GLY A 477 -3.47 -30.01 -22.09
N THR A 478 -3.81 -31.29 -22.27
CA THR A 478 -4.84 -32.07 -21.57
C THR A 478 -6.30 -31.63 -21.75
N ASP A 479 -6.95 -32.27 -22.73
CA ASP A 479 -8.34 -32.72 -22.60
C ASP A 479 -9.41 -31.62 -22.46
N PHE A 480 -9.33 -30.55 -23.25
CA PHE A 480 -10.44 -29.60 -23.43
C PHE A 480 -11.27 -29.98 -24.68
N MET A 481 -12.55 -30.34 -24.51
CA MET A 481 -13.41 -30.79 -25.64
C MET A 481 -14.15 -29.66 -26.37
N GLY A 482 -14.01 -28.41 -25.91
CA GLY A 482 -14.50 -27.24 -26.62
C GLY A 482 -15.60 -26.47 -25.87
N PHE A 483 -15.91 -25.30 -26.43
CA PHE A 483 -17.08 -24.52 -26.04
C PHE A 483 -18.15 -24.66 -27.10
N SER A 484 -19.41 -24.86 -26.68
CA SER A 484 -20.57 -24.82 -27.56
C SER A 484 -21.52 -23.70 -27.14
N THR A 485 -21.96 -22.93 -28.13
CA THR A 485 -23.10 -22.02 -28.00
C THR A 485 -24.32 -22.76 -28.48
N LEU A 486 -25.31 -22.96 -27.60
CA LEU A 486 -26.59 -23.55 -27.99
C LEU A 486 -27.34 -22.55 -28.87
N VAL A 487 -27.55 -22.89 -30.15
CA VAL A 487 -28.26 -22.04 -31.11
C VAL A 487 -29.62 -21.64 -30.54
N GLY A 488 -29.86 -20.32 -30.41
CA GLY A 488 -31.11 -19.76 -29.89
C GLY A 488 -31.18 -19.57 -28.36
N LYS A 489 -30.10 -19.82 -27.61
CA LYS A 489 -30.00 -19.51 -26.18
C LYS A 489 -28.71 -18.75 -25.88
N ARG A 490 -28.78 -17.75 -24.98
CA ARG A 490 -27.63 -17.02 -24.43
C ARG A 490 -26.87 -17.89 -23.42
N CYS A 491 -26.35 -19.04 -23.84
CA CYS A 491 -25.65 -19.98 -22.98
C CYS A 491 -24.27 -20.34 -23.54
N VAL A 492 -23.32 -20.49 -22.63
CA VAL A 492 -21.97 -20.98 -22.91
C VAL A 492 -21.80 -22.31 -22.18
N SER A 493 -21.48 -23.38 -22.92
CA SER A 493 -21.04 -24.63 -22.29
C SER A 493 -19.52 -24.68 -22.25
N VAL A 494 -18.95 -24.99 -21.09
CA VAL A 494 -17.54 -25.29 -20.91
C VAL A 494 -17.42 -26.80 -20.68
N VAL A 495 -16.66 -27.49 -21.52
CA VAL A 495 -16.42 -28.93 -21.41
C VAL A 495 -14.94 -29.18 -21.09
N LEU A 496 -14.70 -29.69 -19.89
CA LEU A 496 -13.38 -29.97 -19.33
C LEU A 496 -13.24 -31.47 -19.13
N ASN A 497 -12.17 -32.10 -19.59
CA ASN A 497 -11.86 -33.47 -19.23
C ASN A 497 -10.65 -33.47 -18.29
N SER A 498 -10.95 -33.56 -16.99
CA SER A 498 -9.99 -33.36 -15.91
C SER A 498 -9.29 -34.67 -15.56
N LYS A 499 -7.97 -34.62 -15.39
CA LYS A 499 -7.17 -35.81 -15.03
C LYS A 499 -7.08 -36.04 -13.53
N LYS A 500 -7.34 -34.99 -12.75
CA LYS A 500 -7.42 -35.00 -11.29
C LYS A 500 -8.65 -34.18 -10.85
N GLU A 501 -8.94 -34.23 -9.56
CA GLU A 501 -9.91 -33.31 -8.97
C GLU A 501 -9.27 -31.93 -8.82
N SER A 502 -9.99 -30.89 -9.24
CA SER A 502 -9.40 -29.55 -9.40
C SER A 502 -10.44 -28.46 -9.17
N GLN A 503 -10.04 -27.38 -8.54
CA GLN A 503 -10.82 -26.14 -8.54
C GLN A 503 -10.81 -25.56 -9.96
N ILE A 504 -11.97 -25.13 -10.42
CA ILE A 504 -12.16 -24.48 -11.70
C ILE A 504 -12.87 -23.15 -11.52
N THR A 505 -12.36 -22.14 -12.19
CA THR A 505 -13.01 -20.83 -12.30
C THR A 505 -13.17 -20.52 -13.77
N ALA A 506 -14.39 -20.20 -14.19
CA ALA A 506 -14.64 -19.66 -15.51
C ALA A 506 -15.12 -18.22 -15.38
N GLU A 507 -14.51 -17.35 -16.16
CA GLU A 507 -14.78 -15.92 -16.20
C GLU A 507 -15.12 -15.51 -17.63
N LEU A 508 -16.01 -14.54 -17.75
CA LEU A 508 -16.26 -13.84 -18.98
C LEU A 508 -15.50 -12.52 -18.94
N LEU A 509 -14.58 -12.35 -19.87
CA LEU A 509 -13.78 -11.14 -20.06
C LEU A 509 -14.37 -10.32 -21.21
N ASP A 510 -14.31 -9.00 -21.11
CA ASP A 510 -14.62 -8.09 -22.23
C ASP A 510 -13.49 -8.07 -23.28
N GLU A 511 -13.63 -7.23 -24.31
CA GLU A 511 -12.63 -7.10 -25.38
C GLU A 511 -11.29 -6.53 -24.90
N VAL A 512 -11.21 -5.94 -23.71
CA VAL A 512 -9.98 -5.39 -23.12
C VAL A 512 -9.38 -6.29 -22.04
N GLY A 513 -9.98 -7.46 -21.78
CA GLY A 513 -9.49 -8.45 -20.83
C GLY A 513 -9.90 -8.18 -19.38
N SER A 514 -10.86 -7.28 -19.14
CA SER A 514 -11.42 -7.07 -17.79
C SER A 514 -12.53 -8.08 -17.51
N VAL A 515 -12.58 -8.59 -16.28
CA VAL A 515 -13.59 -9.58 -15.87
C VAL A 515 -14.96 -8.90 -15.81
N VAL A 516 -15.84 -9.27 -16.73
CA VAL A 516 -17.24 -8.82 -16.75
C VAL A 516 -18.05 -9.54 -15.70
N THR A 517 -17.84 -10.86 -15.58
CA THR A 517 -18.53 -11.69 -14.60
C THR A 517 -17.83 -13.04 -14.43
N ILE A 518 -17.91 -13.59 -13.23
CA ILE A 518 -17.55 -14.98 -12.96
C ILE A 518 -18.71 -15.85 -13.44
N MET A 519 -18.46 -16.69 -14.44
CA MET A 519 -19.45 -17.62 -14.98
C MET A 519 -19.75 -18.72 -13.97
N PHE A 520 -18.71 -19.33 -13.37
CA PHE A 520 -18.85 -20.29 -12.27
C PHE A 520 -17.51 -20.53 -11.58
N GLU A 521 -17.59 -20.91 -10.30
CA GLU A 521 -16.51 -21.49 -9.50
C GLU A 521 -16.99 -22.87 -9.04
N ASP A 522 -16.20 -23.92 -9.27
CA ASP A 522 -16.62 -25.29 -8.98
C ASP A 522 -15.42 -26.23 -8.79
N THR A 523 -15.70 -27.46 -8.38
CA THR A 523 -14.71 -28.54 -8.38
C THR A 523 -15.01 -29.49 -9.53
N THR A 524 -14.02 -29.78 -10.38
CA THR A 524 -14.13 -30.87 -11.36
C THR A 524 -13.77 -32.20 -10.76
N THR A 525 -14.49 -33.25 -11.08
CA THR A 525 -14.08 -34.64 -10.80
C THR A 525 -13.22 -35.18 -11.93
N VAL A 526 -12.45 -36.25 -11.69
CA VAL A 526 -11.73 -36.98 -12.74
C VAL A 526 -12.71 -37.42 -13.85
N GLY A 527 -12.37 -37.11 -15.10
CA GLY A 527 -13.19 -37.40 -16.29
C GLY A 527 -13.84 -36.15 -16.90
N THR A 528 -14.87 -36.35 -17.72
CA THR A 528 -15.52 -35.26 -18.46
C THR A 528 -16.54 -34.51 -17.59
N ASN A 529 -16.31 -33.22 -17.42
CA ASN A 529 -17.13 -32.25 -16.72
C ASN A 529 -17.74 -31.29 -17.72
N VAL A 530 -19.06 -31.10 -17.66
CA VAL A 530 -19.78 -30.13 -18.49
C VAL A 530 -20.42 -29.10 -17.57
N LYS A 531 -20.05 -27.84 -17.75
CA LYS A 531 -20.67 -26.71 -17.06
C LYS A 531 -21.39 -25.85 -18.08
N ILE A 532 -22.62 -25.46 -17.78
CA ILE A 532 -23.42 -24.60 -18.66
C ILE A 532 -23.72 -23.33 -17.88
N TRP A 533 -23.33 -22.21 -18.45
CA TRP A 533 -23.61 -20.89 -17.91
C TRP A 533 -24.57 -20.13 -18.82
N GLU A 534 -25.45 -19.33 -18.23
CA GLU A 534 -26.44 -18.51 -18.92
C GLU A 534 -26.08 -17.02 -18.78
N ALA A 535 -25.88 -16.35 -19.91
CA ALA A 535 -25.52 -14.94 -19.98
C ALA A 535 -26.74 -14.05 -19.74
N LYS A 536 -27.05 -13.82 -18.46
CA LYS A 536 -28.10 -12.91 -18.01
C LYS A 536 -27.57 -11.49 -17.92
N ASN A 537 -28.29 -10.52 -18.49
CA ASN A 537 -27.96 -9.09 -18.45
C ASN A 537 -26.59 -8.69 -19.03
N ILE A 538 -25.95 -9.56 -19.82
CA ILE A 538 -24.72 -9.22 -20.54
C ILE A 538 -25.10 -8.59 -21.90
N PRO A 539 -24.48 -7.45 -22.28
CA PRO A 539 -24.68 -6.87 -23.60
C PRO A 539 -24.33 -7.83 -24.76
N VAL A 540 -24.86 -7.55 -25.94
CA VAL A 540 -24.45 -8.23 -27.17
C VAL A 540 -23.05 -7.74 -27.53
N GLY A 541 -22.14 -8.65 -27.84
CA GLY A 541 -20.74 -8.30 -28.10
C GLY A 541 -19.82 -9.51 -28.18
N LYS A 542 -18.54 -9.25 -28.45
CA LYS A 542 -17.49 -10.27 -28.33
C LYS A 542 -16.95 -10.28 -26.91
N TYR A 543 -16.72 -11.49 -26.43
CA TYR A 543 -16.19 -11.74 -25.09
C TYR A 543 -15.16 -12.86 -25.17
N THR A 544 -14.27 -12.93 -24.19
CA THR A 544 -13.36 -14.06 -24.03
C THR A 544 -13.77 -14.83 -22.78
N VAL A 545 -14.08 -16.12 -22.95
CA VAL A 545 -14.26 -17.00 -21.79
C VAL A 545 -12.88 -17.47 -21.38
N ARG A 546 -12.47 -17.14 -20.16
CA ARG A 546 -11.24 -17.64 -19.52
C ARG A 546 -11.64 -18.72 -18.53
N VAL A 547 -11.04 -19.89 -18.66
CA VAL A 547 -11.20 -20.99 -17.72
C VAL A 547 -9.84 -21.26 -17.10
N VAL A 548 -9.76 -21.06 -15.80
CA VAL A 548 -8.62 -21.44 -14.98
C VAL A 548 -8.94 -22.80 -14.38
N ALA A 549 -8.19 -23.81 -14.79
CA ALA A 549 -8.32 -25.18 -14.28
C ALA A 549 -6.95 -25.85 -14.33
N ASP A 550 -6.56 -26.60 -13.29
CA ASP A 550 -5.29 -27.35 -13.29
C ASP A 550 -4.05 -26.50 -13.61
N ASN A 551 -4.04 -25.22 -13.23
CA ASN A 551 -3.02 -24.23 -13.55
C ASN A 551 -2.74 -24.17 -15.07
N GLN A 552 -3.82 -24.28 -15.82
CA GLN A 552 -3.91 -23.99 -17.24
C GLN A 552 -4.96 -22.91 -17.39
N ILE A 553 -4.61 -21.91 -18.17
CA ILE A 553 -5.56 -20.92 -18.63
C ILE A 553 -5.99 -21.32 -20.03
N MET A 554 -7.27 -21.62 -20.16
CA MET A 554 -7.90 -21.89 -21.45
C MET A 554 -8.80 -20.73 -21.79
N CYS A 555 -8.60 -20.14 -22.97
CA CYS A 555 -9.41 -19.04 -23.42
C CYS A 555 -10.12 -19.39 -24.73
N LYS A 556 -11.36 -18.92 -24.88
CA LYS A 556 -12.02 -18.87 -26.18
C LYS A 556 -12.85 -17.62 -26.33
N THR A 557 -12.62 -16.95 -27.46
CA THR A 557 -13.48 -15.85 -27.88
C THR A 557 -14.84 -16.39 -28.32
N ILE A 558 -15.89 -15.81 -27.77
CA ILE A 558 -17.28 -16.07 -28.11
C ILE A 558 -17.95 -14.76 -28.56
N GLU A 559 -19.02 -14.88 -29.33
CA GLU A 559 -19.87 -13.76 -29.69
C GLU A 559 -21.25 -14.01 -29.06
N LEU A 560 -21.64 -13.20 -28.08
CA LEU A 560 -22.96 -13.27 -27.45
C LEU A 560 -23.94 -12.53 -28.34
N LYS A 561 -24.89 -13.26 -28.94
CA LYS A 561 -25.93 -12.75 -29.83
C LYS A 561 -27.26 -12.51 -29.13
#